data_AF-H4FDJ1-F1
#
_entry.id   AF-H4FDJ1-F1
#
_cell.length_a   1.000
_cell.length_b   1.000
_cell.length_c   1.000
_cell.angle_alpha   90.00
_cell.angle_beta   90.00
_cell.angle_gamma   90.00
#
_symmetry.space_group_name_H-M   'P 1'
#
loop_
_entity.id
_entity.type
_entity.pdbx_description
1 polymer ?
#
loop_
_entity_poly.entity_id
_entity_poly.type
_entity_poly.pdbx_seq_one_letter_code
_entity_poly.pdbx_strand_id
1 'polypeptide(L)' 'MVDSVLQPLNIFLLGLGGGFLIPLLHKIAKPLPAAAFALALVSMTAISAACFWSLYKGAPTIEVLTAGV' A
#
# COMPACT_ATOMS: atom_id res chain seq x y z
N MET A 1 -13.30 -4.75 -9.73
CA MET A 1 -12.74 -3.38 -9.58
C MET A 1 -12.21 -3.29 -8.15
N VAL A 2 -11.26 -2.41 -7.79
CA VAL A 2 -10.87 -2.29 -6.36
C VAL A 2 -12.06 -1.73 -5.59
N ASP A 3 -12.72 -2.56 -4.79
CA ASP A 3 -13.98 -2.22 -4.11
C ASP A 3 -13.75 -1.47 -2.80
N SER A 4 -12.49 -1.39 -2.31
CA SER A 4 -12.17 -0.70 -1.07
C SER A 4 -10.77 -0.09 -1.06
N VAL A 5 -10.64 1.08 -0.42
CA VAL A 5 -9.36 1.78 -0.19
C VAL A 5 -8.40 0.94 0.66
N LEU A 6 -8.93 0.06 1.52
CA LEU A 6 -8.15 -0.85 2.37
C LEU A 6 -8.00 -2.24 1.77
N GLN A 7 -8.12 -2.38 0.45
CA GLN A 7 -7.85 -3.65 -0.20
C GLN A 7 -6.33 -3.95 -0.17
N PRO A 8 -5.89 -5.19 0.13
CA PRO A 8 -4.46 -5.54 0.25
C PRO A 8 -3.65 -5.16 -1.00
N LEU A 9 -4.28 -5.20 -2.18
CA LEU A 9 -3.67 -4.87 -3.45
C LEU A 9 -3.20 -3.40 -3.53
N ASN A 10 -3.78 -2.50 -2.73
CA ASN A 10 -3.39 -1.09 -2.69
C ASN A 10 -2.00 -0.88 -2.07
N ILE A 11 -1.47 -1.87 -1.34
CA ILE A 11 -0.07 -1.87 -0.88
C ILE A 11 0.89 -1.86 -2.09
N PHE A 12 0.57 -2.59 -3.17
CA PHE A 12 1.38 -2.55 -4.40
C PHE A 12 1.35 -1.19 -5.07
N LEU A 13 0.20 -0.51 -5.08
CA LEU A 13 0.07 0.85 -5.62
C LEU A 13 0.93 1.84 -4.82
N LEU A 14 0.97 1.71 -3.49
CA LEU A 14 1.83 2.53 -2.62
C LEU A 14 3.32 2.27 -2.89
N GLY A 15 3.71 1.00 -3.09
CA GLY A 15 5.08 0.62 -3.39
C GLY A 15 5.54 1.11 -4.77
N LEU A 16 4.75 0.82 -5.81
CA LEU A 16 5.04 1.24 -7.18
C LEU A 16 4.98 2.76 -7.31
N GLY A 17 3.94 3.40 -6.78
CA GLY A 17 3.81 4.86 -6.76
C GLY A 17 4.95 5.53 -6.01
N GLY A 18 5.37 4.97 -4.87
CA GLY A 18 6.55 5.43 -4.13
C GLY A 18 7.83 5.38 -4.96
N GLY A 19 8.05 4.29 -5.70
CA GLY A 19 9.21 4.14 -6.60
C GLY A 19 9.32 5.23 -7.66
N PHE A 20 8.19 5.71 -8.21
CA PHE A 20 8.15 6.83 -9.16
C PHE A 20 8.19 8.21 -8.48
N LEU A 21 7.57 8.36 -7.31
CA LEU A 21 7.46 9.63 -6.62
C LEU A 21 8.77 10.05 -5.94
N ILE A 22 9.54 9.11 -5.42
CA ILE A 22 10.80 9.35 -4.69
C ILE A 22 11.85 10.14 -5.54
N PRO A 23 12.14 9.76 -6.80
CA PRO A 23 13.05 10.51 -7.67
C PRO A 23 12.58 11.95 -7.94
N LEU A 24 11.28 12.18 -8.07
CA LEU A 24 10.70 13.52 -8.27
C LEU A 24 10.84 14.38 -7.01
N LEU A 25 10.56 13.81 -5.84
CA LEU A 25 10.75 14.48 -4.56
C LEU A 25 12.22 14.84 -4.28
N HIS A 26 13.15 14.01 -4.73
CA HIS A 26 14.58 14.28 -4.62
C HIS A 26 15.00 15.54 -5.40
N LYS A 27 14.29 15.88 -6.48
CA LYS A 27 14.53 17.13 -7.23
C LYS A 27 14.06 18.37 -6.47
N ILE A 28 13.13 18.24 -5.53
CA ILE A 28 12.55 19.36 -4.78
C ILE A 28 13.38 19.66 -3.53
N ALA A 29 13.60 18.65 -2.67
CA ALA A 29 14.39 18.81 -1.46
C ALA A 29 15.01 17.49 -1.00
N LYS A 30 16.20 17.57 -0.41
CA LYS A 30 16.96 16.41 0.07
C LYS A 30 16.23 15.50 1.07
N PRO A 31 15.41 15.99 2.03
CA PRO A 31 14.76 15.11 3.02
C PRO A 31 13.44 14.48 2.54
N LEU A 32 12.82 15.02 1.48
CA LEU A 32 11.50 14.57 1.01
C LEU A 32 11.44 13.09 0.59
N PRO A 33 12.46 12.52 -0.08
CA PRO A 33 12.51 11.09 -0.40
C PRO A 33 12.37 10.18 0.83
N ALA A 34 13.08 10.49 1.91
CA ALA A 34 13.06 9.68 3.13
C ALA A 34 11.70 9.79 3.83
N ALA A 35 11.11 10.98 3.86
CA ALA A 35 9.76 11.19 4.40
C ALA A 35 8.70 10.40 3.59
N ALA A 36 8.76 10.46 2.27
CA ALA A 36 7.84 9.71 1.41
C ALA A 36 8.01 8.19 1.53
N PHE A 37 9.26 7.71 1.66
CA PHE A 37 9.53 6.30 1.90
C PHE A 37 8.96 5.84 3.25
N ALA A 38 9.21 6.60 4.32
CA ALA A 38 8.65 6.31 5.64
C ALA A 38 7.11 6.32 5.62
N LEU A 39 6.50 7.30 4.95
CA LEU A 39 5.05 7.37 4.78
C LEU A 39 4.51 6.14 4.04
N ALA A 40 5.18 5.71 2.96
CA ALA A 40 4.81 4.50 2.23
C ALA A 40 4.85 3.27 3.16
N LEU A 41 5.94 3.07 3.92
CA LEU A 41 6.04 1.96 4.88
C LEU A 41 4.91 1.98 5.92
N VAL A 42 4.68 3.13 6.56
CA VAL A 42 3.62 3.28 7.58
C VAL A 42 2.25 2.96 6.98
N SER A 43 1.96 3.45 5.78
CA SER A 43 0.68 3.17 5.11
C SER A 43 0.51 1.68 4.78
N MET A 44 1.55 1.01 4.28
CA MET A 44 1.52 -0.43 4.01
C MET A 44 1.28 -1.24 5.29
N THR A 45 1.93 -0.87 6.39
CA THR A 45 1.73 -1.50 7.70
C THR A 45 0.31 -1.28 8.22
N ALA A 46 -0.21 -0.05 8.12
CA ALA A 46 -1.55 0.29 8.58
C ALA A 46 -2.64 -0.48 7.81
N ILE A 47 -2.51 -0.58 6.47
CA ILE A 47 -3.43 -1.37 5.64
C ILE A 47 -3.37 -2.85 6.04
N SER A 48 -2.16 -3.41 6.20
CA SER A 48 -1.97 -4.79 6.62
C SER A 48 -2.62 -5.08 7.98
N ALA A 49 -2.43 -4.19 8.95
CA ALA A 49 -3.04 -4.29 10.27
C ALA A 49 -4.57 -4.19 10.22
N ALA A 50 -5.13 -3.29 9.40
CA ALA A 50 -6.57 -3.14 9.24
C ALA A 50 -7.21 -4.38 8.57
N CYS A 51 -6.57 -4.94 7.54
CA CYS A 51 -7.01 -6.18 6.89
C CYS A 51 -6.97 -7.36 7.87
N PHE A 52 -5.87 -7.49 8.62
CA PHE A 52 -5.71 -8.53 9.63
C PHE A 52 -6.79 -8.43 10.72
N TRP A 53 -7.04 -7.22 11.21
CA TRP A 53 -8.07 -6.97 12.22
C TRP A 53 -9.47 -7.33 11.74
N SER A 54 -9.77 -7.09 10.46
CA SER A 54 -11.05 -7.46 9.85
C SER A 54 -11.20 -8.98 9.75
N LEU A 55 -10.14 -9.68 9.32
CA LEU A 55 -10.09 -11.15 9.31
C LEU A 55 -10.27 -11.74 10.71
N TYR A 56 -9.58 -11.17 11.71
CA TYR A 56 -9.70 -11.60 13.10
C TYR A 56 -11.13 -11.47 13.64
N LYS A 57 -11.91 -10.50 13.15
CA LYS A 57 -13.34 -10.32 13.47
C LYS A 57 -14.29 -11.22 12.67
N GLY A 58 -13.78 -12.11 11.83
CA GLY A 58 -14.58 -13.05 11.04
C GLY A 58 -15.03 -12.51 9.68
N ALA A 59 -14.44 -11.43 9.18
CA ALA A 59 -14.65 -11.01 7.80
C ALA A 59 -14.14 -12.09 6.83
N PRO A 60 -14.76 -12.24 5.63
CA PRO A 60 -14.31 -13.21 4.65
C PRO A 60 -12.89 -12.91 4.17
N THR A 61 -12.18 -13.97 3.76
CA THR A 61 -10.87 -13.83 3.12
C THR A 61 -11.01 -13.14 1.77
N ILE A 62 -10.08 -12.24 1.46
CA ILE A 62 -10.03 -11.59 0.16
C ILE A 62 -9.39 -12.56 -0.82
N GLU A 63 -10.15 -13.01 -1.81
CA GLU A 63 -9.63 -13.84 -2.89
C GLU A 63 -8.90 -12.96 -3.91
N VAL A 64 -7.62 -13.23 -4.09
CA VAL A 64 -6.81 -12.59 -5.14
C VAL A 64 -6.93 -13.46 -6.38
N LEU A 65 -7.84 -13.07 -7.28
CA LEU A 65 -7.96 -13.71 -8.58
C LEU A 65 -6.71 -13.39 -9.41
N THR A 66 -5.88 -14.40 -9.64
CA THR A 66 -4.81 -14.30 -10.64
C THR A 66 -5.44 -14.40 -12.03
N ALA A 67 -4.70 -14.01 -13.09
CA ALA A 67 -5.22 -13.99 -14.46
C ALA A 67 -5.60 -15.36 -15.04
N GLY A 68 -5.52 -16.44 -14.25
CA GLY A 68 -6.10 -17.74 -14.56
C GLY A 68 -5.52 -18.42 -15.80
N VAL A 69 -4.58 -19.33 -15.57
CA VAL A 69 -4.69 -20.69 -16.12
C VAL A 69 -5.01 -21.63 -14.98
#